data_AF-A0A968HDN6-F1
#
_entry.id   AF-A0A968HDN6-F1
#
_cell.length_a   1.000
_cell.length_b   1.000
_cell.length_c   1.000
_cell.angle_alpha   90.00
_cell.angle_beta   90.00
_cell.angle_gamma   90.00
#
_symmetry.space_group_name_H-M   'P 1'
#
loop_
_entity.id
_entity.type
_entity.pdbx_description
1 polymer ?
#
loop_
_entity_poly.entity_id
_entity_poly.type
_entity_poly.pdbx_seq_one_letter_code
_entity_poly.pdbx_strand_id
1 'polypeptide(L)' 'MTLIEYDVERDQLRKAEMKSLSGGSTIVPLIDIEGIIIRGYVPDEMKAAVEKRKKRSI' A
#
# COMPACT_ATOMS: atom_id res chain seq x y z
N MET A 1 14.76 2.65 -2.92
CA MET A 1 13.31 2.61 -2.65
C MET A 1 12.65 3.00 -3.96
N THR A 2 12.00 2.04 -4.62
CA THR A 2 11.37 2.26 -5.93
C THR A 2 9.88 2.46 -5.69
N LEU A 3 9.34 3.61 -6.10
CA LEU A 3 7.90 3.87 -6.05
C LEU A 3 7.28 3.38 -7.36
N ILE A 4 6.22 2.60 -7.26
CA ILE A 4 5.41 2.18 -8.40
C ILE A 4 3.96 2.55 -8.08
N GLU A 5 3.32 3.24 -9.01
CA GLU A 5 1.94 3.70 -8.88
C GLU A 5 1.10 3.05 -9.98
N TYR A 6 -0.13 2.66 -9.62
CA TYR A 6 -1.09 2.06 -10.53
C TYR A 6 -2.40 2.81 -10.47
N ASP A 7 -2.93 3.17 -11.64
CA ASP A 7 -4.31 3.62 -11.79
C ASP A 7 -5.24 2.41 -11.86
N VAL A 8 -5.84 2.07 -10.71
CA VAL A 8 -6.77 0.95 -10.58
C VAL A 8 -8.10 1.16 -11.32
N GLU A 9 -8.42 2.36 -11.79
CA GLU A 9 -9.59 2.57 -12.64
C GLU A 9 -9.33 2.07 -14.06
N ARG A 10 -8.08 2.20 -14.52
CA ARG A 10 -7.63 1.77 -15.85
C ARG A 10 -7.12 0.34 -15.90
N ASP A 11 -6.64 -0.19 -14.78
CA ASP A 11 -6.13 -1.56 -14.67
C ASP A 11 -7.01 -2.44 -13.76
N GLN A 12 -7.87 -3.24 -14.38
CA GLN A 12 -8.80 -4.11 -13.67
C GLN A 12 -8.09 -5.25 -12.89
N LEU A 13 -6.90 -5.68 -13.32
CA LEU A 13 -6.13 -6.69 -12.60
C LEU A 13 -5.60 -6.10 -11.29
N ARG A 14 -5.03 -4.89 -11.35
CA ARG A 14 -4.56 -4.18 -10.16
C ARG A 14 -5.71 -3.79 -9.22
N LYS A 15 -6.89 -3.47 -9.75
CA LYS A 15 -8.10 -3.26 -8.95
C LYS A 15 -8.51 -4.50 -8.17
N ALA A 16 -8.47 -5.67 -8.79
CA ALA A 16 -8.80 -6.93 -8.13
C ALA A 16 -7.78 -7.27 -7.03
N GLU A 17 -6.50 -7.08 -7.31
CA GLU A 17 -5.41 -7.24 -6.33
C GLU A 17 -5.59 -6.29 -5.14
N MET A 18 -5.84 -5.00 -5.39
CA MET A 18 -6.13 -4.00 -4.37
C MET A 18 -7.32 -4.40 -3.48
N LYS A 19 -8.41 -4.87 -4.09
CA LYS A 19 -9.60 -5.31 -3.34
C LYS A 19 -9.30 -6.51 -2.47
N SER A 20 -8.47 -7.44 -2.94
CA SER A 20 -8.02 -8.60 -2.16
C SER A 20 -7.18 -8.18 -0.95
N LEU A 21 -6.16 -7.33 -1.18
CA LEU A 21 -5.24 -6.85 -0.13
C LEU A 21 -5.93 -6.00 0.94
N SER A 22 -6.96 -5.25 0.55
CA SER A 22 -7.69 -4.35 1.45
C SER A 22 -8.88 -5.02 2.17
N GLY A 23 -9.09 -6.33 2.00
CA GLY A 23 -10.22 -7.04 2.58
C GLY A 23 -11.58 -6.57 2.06
N GLY A 24 -11.64 -6.18 0.78
CA GLY A 24 -12.87 -5.74 0.11
C GLY A 24 -13.06 -4.23 0.03
N SER A 25 -12.16 -3.42 0.59
CA SER A 25 -12.24 -1.96 0.50
C SER A 25 -11.92 -1.46 -0.92
N THR A 26 -12.56 -0.36 -1.30
CA THR A 26 -12.29 0.35 -2.56
C THR A 26 -11.67 1.73 -2.31
N ILE A 27 -11.25 2.01 -1.07
CA ILE A 27 -10.64 3.28 -0.71
C ILE A 27 -9.28 3.39 -1.40
N VAL A 28 -9.06 4.53 -2.06
CA VAL A 28 -7.81 4.90 -2.71
C VAL A 28 -7.18 6.11 -2.00
N PRO A 29 -5.84 6.22 -1.96
CA PRO A 29 -4.88 5.20 -2.40
C PRO A 29 -4.86 3.98 -1.45
N LEU A 30 -4.55 2.79 -1.97
CA LEU A 30 -4.09 1.67 -1.17
C LEU A 30 -2.57 1.60 -1.31
N ILE A 31 -1.86 1.69 -0.19
CA ILE A 31 -0.40 1.77 -0.19
C ILE A 31 0.12 0.46 0.42
N ASP A 32 0.96 -0.25 -0.32
CA ASP A 32 1.69 -1.42 0.18
C ASP A 32 3.17 -1.03 0.38
N ILE A 33 3.60 -1.06 1.65
CA ILE A 33 5.00 -0.85 2.02
C ILE A 33 5.55 -2.19 2.53
N GLU A 34 6.10 -2.98 1.60
CA GLU A 34 6.74 -4.27 1.88
C GLU A 34 5.86 -5.25 2.69
N GLY A 35 4.58 -5.35 2.33
CA GLY A 35 3.57 -6.19 2.98
C GLY A 35 2.79 -5.48 4.08
N ILE A 36 3.08 -4.21 4.36
CA ILE A 36 2.29 -3.38 5.27
C ILE A 36 1.26 -2.60 4.45
N ILE A 37 -0.01 -3.00 4.56
CA ILE A 37 -1.13 -2.38 3.84
C ILE A 37 -1.65 -1.17 4.62
N ILE A 38 -1.56 0.00 4.01
CA ILE A 38 -2.09 1.27 4.51
C ILE A 38 -3.26 1.68 3.62
N ARG A 39 -4.39 1.99 4.24
CA ARG A 39 -5.63 2.36 3.53
C ARG A 39 -5.79 3.87 3.56
N GLY A 40 -5.77 4.50 2.39
CA GLY A 40 -5.73 5.94 2.26
C GLY A 40 -4.34 6.52 2.51
N TYR A 41 -4.26 7.84 2.49
CA TYR A 41 -3.03 8.56 2.77
C TYR A 41 -2.96 8.92 4.26
N VAL A 42 -2.13 8.19 5.01
CA VAL A 42 -1.90 8.40 6.44
C VAL A 42 -0.40 8.54 6.70
N PRO A 43 0.15 9.78 6.75
CA PRO A 43 1.60 10.01 6.83
C PRO A 43 2.30 9.30 8.00
N ASP A 44 1.65 9.28 9.17
CA ASP A 44 2.22 8.67 10.38
C ASP A 44 2.36 7.15 10.24
N GLU A 45 1.35 6.48 9.67
CA GLU A 45 1.39 5.04 9.40
C GLU A 45 2.43 4.69 8.33
N MET A 46 2.53 5.52 7.28
CA MET A 46 3.55 5.34 6.24
C MET A 46 4.96 5.45 6.82
N LYS A 47 5.20 6.46 7.66
CA LYS A 47 6.49 6.65 8.33
C LYS A 47 6.80 5.46 9.24
N ALA A 48 5.84 5.02 10.04
CA ALA A 48 5.99 3.88 10.92
C ALA A 48 6.29 2.58 10.16
N ALA A 49 5.64 2.35 9.02
CA ALA A 49 5.88 1.20 8.15
C ALA A 49 7.31 1.18 7.60
N VAL A 50 7.79 2.31 7.07
CA VAL A 50 9.17 2.45 6.57
C VAL A 50 10.20 2.26 7.70
N GLU A 51 9.95 2.85 8.87
CA GLU A 51 10.86 2.74 10.02
C GLU A 51 10.91 1.32 10.60
N LYS A 52 9.76 0.65 10.72
CA LYS A 52 9.68 -0.75 11.17
C LYS A 52 10.55 -1.64 10.29
N ARG A 53 10.57 -1.39 8.98
CA ARG A 53 11.46 -2.10 8.08
C ARG A 53 12.93 -1.78 8.28
N LYS A 54 13.29 -0.50 8.38
CA LYS A 54 14.68 -0.07 8.63
C LYS A 54 15.27 -0.76 9.86
N LYS A 55 14.48 -0.91 10.93
CA LYS A 55 14.89 -1.62 12.15
C LYS A 55 15.05 -3.14 11.98
N ARG A 56 14.38 -3.76 11.00
CA ARG A 56 14.46 -5.21 10.72
C ARG A 56 15.67 -5.59 9.84
N SER A 57 16.31 -4.62 9.18
CA SER A 57 17.49 -4.83 8.33
C SER A 57 18.82 -4.70 9.07
N ILE A 58 18.78 -4.55 10.40
CA ILE A 58 19.93 -4.39 11.31
C ILE A 58 19.89 -5.56 12.28
#